data_AF-A0A2T3ZVW3-F1
#
_entry.id   AF-A0A2T3ZVW3-F1
#
_cell.length_a   1.000
_cell.length_b   1.000
_cell.length_c   1.000
_cell.angle_alpha   90.00
_cell.angle_beta   90.00
_cell.angle_gamma   90.00
#
_symmetry.space_group_name_H-M   'P 1'
#
loop_
_entity.id
_entity.type
_entity.pdbx_description
1 polymer ?
#
loop_
_entity_poly.entity_id
_entity_poly.type
_entity_poly.pdbx_seq_one_letter_code
_entity_poly.pdbx_strand_id
1 'polypeptide(L)'
;MHPCQQCKRLKRRCDRELPECSLCTRTHRPCEYPPGSMPASPKEAQLSPGILLDVPINRFPATYFFDRRVFNDCHMSIERGHLPPSSVVLNVLTSTDEIRQIANKYFASVHLWFPIINRSKFYGSFLHGSVEADVEISLLAMCMQLLGSRSSNELQALDTVYISIRQAFVQLEQAGVLNITVLQALLLTALYEIGNGIYPAAYLTIGNCARYAVALDLDREILNWNQDASDWVVMEEKHRAWWAVLILDRYKVFPILSDTYVVG
;
A
#
# COMPACT_ATOMS: atom_id res chain seq x y z
N MET A 1 8.52 45.21 -7.52
CA MET A 1 9.51 44.60 -6.60
C MET A 1 10.69 45.53 -6.40
N HIS A 2 11.01 45.87 -5.15
CA HIS A 2 12.10 46.77 -4.79
C HIS A 2 13.43 46.00 -4.72
N PRO A 3 14.57 46.64 -5.09
CA PRO A 3 15.89 46.04 -4.89
C PRO A 3 16.19 45.86 -3.39
N CYS A 4 16.96 44.83 -3.02
CA CYS A 4 17.33 44.58 -1.63
C CYS A 4 18.09 45.77 -1.03
N GLN A 5 18.03 45.94 0.29
CA GLN A 5 18.64 47.07 1.00
C GLN A 5 20.14 47.15 0.76
N GLN A 6 20.83 46.00 0.66
CA GLN A 6 22.26 45.95 0.44
C GLN A 6 22.65 46.44 -0.98
N CYS A 7 21.94 46.00 -2.01
CA CYS A 7 22.18 46.47 -3.38
C CYS A 7 21.80 47.94 -3.56
N LYS A 8 20.74 48.39 -2.86
CA LYS A 8 20.33 49.80 -2.81
C LYS A 8 21.41 50.68 -2.17
N ARG A 9 21.99 50.25 -1.04
CA ARG A 9 23.07 50.96 -0.34
C ARG A 9 24.34 51.04 -1.20
N LEU A 10 24.67 49.97 -1.91
CA LEU A 10 25.87 49.89 -2.76
C LEU A 10 25.69 50.47 -4.16
N LYS A 11 24.49 50.97 -4.50
CA LYS A 11 24.11 51.43 -5.85
C LYS A 11 24.48 50.41 -6.95
N ARG A 12 24.34 49.11 -6.65
CA ARG A 12 24.61 48.01 -7.60
C ARG A 12 23.32 47.41 -8.12
N ARG A 13 23.40 46.81 -9.32
CA ARG A 13 22.27 46.11 -9.94
C ARG A 13 21.89 44.89 -9.09
N CYS A 14 20.60 44.78 -8.76
CA CYS A 14 20.00 43.67 -8.03
C CYS A 14 19.13 42.86 -9.00
N ASP A 15 19.34 41.55 -9.02
CA ASP A 15 18.61 40.52 -9.77
C ASP A 15 17.27 40.15 -9.12
N ARG A 16 17.07 40.50 -7.84
CA ARG A 16 15.79 40.44 -7.10
C ARG A 16 15.25 39.03 -6.85
N GLU A 17 16.12 38.02 -6.86
CA GLU A 17 15.76 36.66 -6.45
C GLU A 17 15.51 36.60 -4.92
N LEU A 18 14.62 35.69 -4.51
CA LEU A 18 14.26 35.40 -3.12
C LEU A 18 14.71 33.96 -2.78
N PRO A 19 15.23 33.67 -1.58
CA PRO A 19 15.33 34.54 -0.38
C PRO A 19 16.50 35.54 -0.40
N GLU A 20 17.55 35.30 -1.19
CA GLU A 20 18.69 36.19 -1.37
C GLU A 20 18.93 36.47 -2.86
N CYS A 21 19.47 37.66 -3.20
CA CYS A 21 19.88 37.94 -4.57
C CYS A 21 21.27 37.37 -4.87
N SER A 22 21.48 36.94 -6.12
CA SER A 22 22.72 36.34 -6.62
C SER A 22 23.99 37.15 -6.26
N LEU A 23 23.89 38.48 -6.23
CA LEU A 23 25.03 39.34 -5.85
C LEU A 23 25.36 39.23 -4.35
N CYS A 24 24.34 39.19 -3.48
CA CYS A 24 24.52 39.08 -2.04
C CYS A 24 25.00 37.69 -1.64
N THR A 25 24.46 36.64 -2.27
CA THR A 25 24.90 35.26 -2.07
C THR A 25 26.37 35.09 -2.44
N ARG A 26 26.81 35.57 -3.61
CA ARG A 26 28.21 35.46 -4.04
C ARG A 26 29.18 36.27 -3.18
N THR A 27 28.71 37.33 -2.54
CA THR A 27 29.56 38.19 -1.69
C THR A 27 29.46 37.85 -0.21
N HIS A 28 28.70 36.80 0.15
CA HIS A 28 28.40 36.39 1.52
C HIS A 28 27.98 37.57 2.41
N ARG A 29 27.09 38.41 1.89
CA ARG A 29 26.54 39.57 2.62
C ARG A 29 25.07 39.37 2.92
N PRO A 30 24.58 39.82 4.09
CA PRO A 30 23.17 39.69 4.45
C PRO A 30 22.30 40.45 3.44
N CYS A 31 21.32 39.74 2.87
CA CYS A 31 20.38 40.26 1.88
C CYS A 31 19.01 40.44 2.51
N GLU A 32 18.61 41.70 2.77
CA GLU A 32 17.32 42.01 3.37
C GLU A 32 16.47 42.86 2.42
N TYR A 33 15.22 42.48 2.22
CA TYR A 33 14.25 43.24 1.44
C TYR A 33 13.31 43.99 2.38
N PRO A 34 12.92 45.25 2.08
CA PRO A 34 12.01 46.00 2.94
C PRO A 34 10.65 45.27 3.08
N PRO A 35 10.08 45.23 4.31
CA PRO A 35 8.82 44.56 4.58
C PRO A 35 7.72 45.23 3.75
N GLY A 36 7.13 44.45 2.82
CA GLY A 36 6.21 44.94 1.79
C GLY A 36 6.64 44.64 0.36
N SER A 37 7.83 44.07 0.14
CA SER A 37 8.34 43.68 -1.18
C SER A 37 8.54 42.18 -1.40
N MET A 38 8.30 41.36 -0.37
CA MET A 38 8.15 39.92 -0.50
C MET A 38 6.69 39.62 -0.90
N PRO A 39 6.42 38.75 -1.89
CA PRO A 39 5.21 37.95 -1.83
C PRO A 39 5.26 37.29 -0.44
N ALA A 40 4.17 37.37 0.31
CA ALA A 40 4.10 36.72 1.61
C ALA A 40 4.77 35.34 1.52
N SER A 41 5.59 34.99 2.52
CA SER A 41 5.91 33.58 2.79
C SER A 41 4.64 32.77 2.55
N PRO A 42 4.72 31.50 2.11
CA PRO A 42 3.58 30.62 2.25
C PRO A 42 3.22 30.61 3.74
N LYS A 43 2.29 31.50 4.12
CA LYS A 43 1.43 31.29 5.26
C LYS A 43 0.90 29.91 4.97
N GLU A 44 1.09 29.00 5.93
CA GLU A 44 0.29 27.80 6.04
C GLU A 44 -1.09 28.14 5.50
N ALA A 45 -1.43 27.54 4.36
CA ALA A 45 -2.65 27.85 3.66
C ALA A 45 -3.78 27.41 4.57
N GLN A 46 -4.24 28.32 5.42
CA GLN A 46 -5.60 28.31 5.93
C GLN A 46 -6.48 28.48 4.71
N LEU A 47 -6.81 27.37 4.06
CA LEU A 47 -7.85 27.30 3.05
C LEU A 47 -9.09 27.95 3.67
N SER A 48 -9.48 29.10 3.13
CA SER A 48 -10.87 29.54 3.20
C SER A 48 -11.75 28.37 2.76
N PRO A 49 -12.88 28.08 3.44
CA PRO A 49 -13.76 26.96 3.12
C PRO A 49 -14.55 27.27 1.84
N GLY A 50 -13.84 27.29 0.70
CA GLY A 50 -14.43 27.33 -0.62
C GLY A 50 -14.76 25.90 -1.01
N ILE A 51 -16.01 25.51 -0.78
CA ILE A 51 -16.70 24.34 -1.37
C ILE A 51 -15.75 23.15 -1.61
N LEU A 52 -15.12 22.65 -0.54
CA LEU A 52 -14.80 21.23 -0.53
C LEU A 52 -16.17 20.57 -0.37
N LEU A 53 -16.67 20.00 -1.47
CA LEU A 53 -17.61 18.90 -1.35
C LEU A 53 -17.03 18.00 -0.27
N ASP A 54 -17.82 17.77 0.77
CA ASP A 54 -17.54 16.94 1.94
C ASP A 54 -17.43 15.48 1.48
N VAL A 55 -16.47 15.20 0.60
CA VAL A 55 -16.19 13.87 0.11
C VAL A 55 -15.18 13.29 1.07
N PRO A 56 -15.51 12.20 1.77
CA PRO A 56 -14.58 11.51 2.65
C PRO A 56 -13.57 10.78 1.77
N ILE A 57 -12.67 11.53 1.12
CA ILE A 57 -11.62 10.99 0.28
C ILE A 57 -10.44 10.68 1.19
N ASN A 58 -10.08 9.41 1.22
CA ASN A 58 -8.79 8.87 1.63
C ASN A 58 -7.71 9.95 1.85
N ARG A 59 -7.24 10.13 3.09
CA ARG A 59 -6.19 11.10 3.46
C ARG A 59 -4.77 10.65 3.07
N PHE A 60 -4.63 9.59 2.28
CA PHE A 60 -3.33 9.08 1.89
C PHE A 60 -2.51 10.16 1.14
N PRO A 61 -1.28 10.46 1.60
CA PRO A 61 -0.45 11.50 1.00
C PRO A 61 -0.02 11.11 -0.42
N ALA A 62 -0.58 11.79 -1.43
CA ALA A 62 -0.29 11.51 -2.84
C ALA A 62 1.21 11.65 -3.20
N THR A 63 1.93 12.50 -2.48
CA THR A 63 3.39 12.68 -2.56
C THR A 63 4.16 11.37 -2.38
N TYR A 64 3.61 10.41 -1.63
CA TYR A 64 4.18 9.07 -1.49
C TYR A 64 4.38 8.36 -2.85
N PHE A 65 3.43 8.53 -3.78
CA PHE A 65 3.47 7.93 -5.11
C PHE A 65 4.17 8.81 -6.14
N PHE A 66 3.97 10.14 -6.07
CA PHE A 66 4.48 11.07 -7.09
C PHE A 66 5.93 11.49 -6.86
N ASP A 67 6.33 11.73 -5.61
CA ASP A 67 7.70 12.13 -5.27
C ASP A 67 8.12 11.60 -3.90
N ARG A 68 8.73 10.41 -3.93
CA ARG A 68 9.18 9.74 -2.71
C ARG A 68 10.29 10.49 -1.98
N ARG A 69 11.06 11.34 -2.68
CA ARG A 69 12.10 12.17 -2.03
C ARG A 69 11.44 13.25 -1.21
N VAL A 70 10.49 13.99 -1.79
CA VAL A 70 9.72 15.00 -1.05
C VAL A 70 8.96 14.38 0.11
N PHE A 71 8.40 13.17 -0.05
CA PHE A 71 7.77 12.44 1.05
C PHE A 71 8.72 12.20 2.23
N ASN A 72 9.93 11.73 1.95
CA ASN A 72 10.93 11.46 2.98
C ASN A 72 11.51 12.76 3.57
N ASP A 73 11.83 13.75 2.74
CA ASP A 73 12.45 15.02 3.13
C ASP A 73 11.51 15.87 3.99
N CYS A 74 10.20 15.79 3.74
CA CYS A 74 9.18 16.44 4.57
C CYS A 74 8.76 15.60 5.78
N HIS A 75 9.39 14.43 6.03
CA HIS A 75 9.02 13.51 7.10
C HIS A 75 7.53 13.19 7.17
N MET A 76 6.87 13.09 6.01
CA MET A 76 5.45 12.73 5.95
C MET A 76 5.27 11.30 6.44
N SER A 77 4.20 11.04 7.19
CA SER A 77 3.82 9.70 7.64
C SER A 77 2.59 9.22 6.88
N ILE A 78 2.53 7.92 6.64
CA ILE A 78 1.29 7.27 6.22
C ILE A 78 0.42 7.15 7.47
N GLU A 79 -0.59 8.00 7.60
CA GLU A 79 -1.63 7.78 8.59
C GLU A 79 -2.29 6.43 8.30
N ARG A 80 -2.41 5.58 9.32
CA ARG A 80 -3.13 4.31 9.17
C ARG A 80 -4.60 4.63 8.89
N GLY A 81 -5.10 4.14 7.77
CA GLY A 81 -6.52 4.28 7.43
C GLY A 81 -7.39 3.69 8.53
N HIS A 82 -8.19 4.52 9.21
CA HIS A 82 -9.17 4.03 10.16
C HIS A 82 -10.41 3.55 9.40
N LEU A 83 -10.57 2.24 9.29
CA LEU A 83 -11.84 1.65 8.86
C LEU A 83 -12.86 1.81 10.00
N PRO A 84 -14.10 2.24 9.71
CA PRO A 84 -15.15 2.18 10.70
C PRO A 84 -15.39 0.73 11.15
N PRO A 85 -15.71 0.48 12.43
CA PRO A 85 -15.89 -0.85 13.01
C PRO A 85 -17.08 -1.66 12.42
N SER A 86 -17.81 -1.10 11.45
CA SER A 86 -18.92 -1.74 10.72
C SER A 86 -18.49 -2.30 9.35
N SER A 87 -17.20 -2.56 9.13
CA SER A 87 -16.73 -3.13 7.86
C SER A 87 -17.29 -4.53 7.63
N VAL A 88 -17.60 -4.86 6.37
CA VAL A 88 -18.22 -6.14 5.92
C VAL A 88 -17.42 -7.37 6.41
N VAL A 89 -16.13 -7.18 6.66
CA VAL A 89 -15.15 -8.17 7.13
C VAL A 89 -15.52 -8.79 8.48
N LEU A 90 -16.13 -8.03 9.39
CA LEU A 90 -16.41 -8.49 10.76
C LEU A 90 -17.70 -9.34 10.86
N ASN A 91 -18.55 -9.34 9.84
CA ASN A 91 -19.85 -10.01 9.90
C ASN A 91 -19.81 -11.47 9.44
N VAL A 92 -18.74 -11.91 8.77
CA VAL A 92 -18.66 -13.24 8.13
C VAL A 92 -17.93 -14.27 9.01
N LEU A 93 -16.95 -13.85 9.80
CA LEU A 93 -16.20 -14.73 10.71
C LEU A 93 -16.57 -14.39 12.16
N THR A 94 -17.36 -15.26 12.79
CA THR A 94 -18.00 -14.93 14.09
C THR A 94 -17.23 -15.52 15.28
N SER A 95 -16.41 -16.55 15.08
CA SER A 95 -15.70 -17.23 16.16
C SER A 95 -14.18 -17.27 15.99
N THR A 96 -13.46 -16.98 17.08
CA THR A 96 -12.00 -17.13 17.15
C THR A 96 -11.54 -18.56 16.90
N ASP A 97 -12.35 -19.56 17.26
CA ASP A 97 -12.03 -20.97 17.01
C ASP A 97 -12.11 -21.32 15.51
N GLU A 98 -13.10 -20.78 14.79
CA GLU A 98 -13.23 -20.96 13.35
C GLU A 98 -12.00 -20.40 12.61
N ILE A 99 -11.56 -19.20 12.97
CA ILE A 99 -10.35 -18.58 12.40
C ILE A 99 -9.12 -19.47 12.64
N ARG A 100 -8.97 -20.04 13.84
CA ARG A 100 -7.86 -20.96 14.16
C ARG A 100 -7.92 -22.23 13.33
N GLN A 101 -9.10 -22.82 13.16
CA GLN A 101 -9.27 -24.04 12.35
C GLN A 101 -8.94 -23.78 10.87
N ILE A 102 -9.46 -22.69 10.31
CA ILE A 102 -9.17 -22.26 8.93
C ILE A 102 -7.67 -22.03 8.74
N ALA A 103 -7.05 -21.27 9.65
CA ALA A 103 -5.62 -20.99 9.59
C ALA A 103 -4.78 -22.27 9.67
N ASN A 104 -5.11 -23.20 10.58
CA ASN A 104 -4.41 -24.49 10.67
C ASN A 104 -4.51 -25.30 9.38
N LYS A 105 -5.69 -25.33 8.75
CA LYS A 105 -5.89 -26.01 7.47
C LYS A 105 -5.07 -25.35 6.35
N TYR A 106 -5.02 -24.02 6.30
CA TYR A 106 -4.19 -23.29 5.35
C TYR A 106 -2.70 -23.58 5.54
N PHE A 107 -2.19 -23.50 6.78
CA PHE A 107 -0.78 -23.75 7.09
C PHE A 107 -0.36 -25.20 6.82
N ALA A 108 -1.29 -26.15 6.89
CA ALA A 108 -1.06 -27.56 6.55
C ALA A 108 -1.23 -27.88 5.06
N SER A 109 -1.70 -26.94 4.23
CA SER A 109 -1.99 -27.18 2.80
C SER A 109 -1.29 -26.17 1.89
N VAL A 110 -1.92 -25.02 1.65
CA VAL A 110 -1.46 -23.99 0.71
C VAL A 110 -0.10 -23.43 1.11
N HIS A 111 0.13 -23.21 2.40
CA HIS A 111 1.37 -22.63 2.89
C HIS A 111 2.62 -23.46 2.52
N LEU A 112 2.48 -24.77 2.31
CA LEU A 112 3.60 -25.66 1.98
C LEU A 112 4.23 -25.33 0.61
N TRP A 113 3.43 -24.83 -0.34
CA TRP A 113 3.89 -24.50 -1.69
C TRP A 113 3.73 -23.02 -2.04
N PHE A 114 3.00 -22.26 -1.22
CA PHE A 114 2.84 -20.81 -1.34
C PHE A 114 3.08 -20.09 0.01
N PRO A 115 4.31 -20.13 0.55
CA PRO A 115 4.62 -19.65 1.90
C PRO A 115 4.77 -18.13 1.97
N ILE A 116 3.68 -17.38 1.88
CA ILE A 116 3.74 -15.90 1.90
C ILE A 116 3.51 -15.25 3.27
N ILE A 117 3.00 -16.00 4.26
CA ILE A 117 2.60 -15.49 5.59
C ILE A 117 3.45 -16.14 6.69
N ASN A 118 3.94 -15.35 7.64
CA ASN A 118 4.63 -15.91 8.81
C ASN A 118 3.64 -16.48 9.85
N ARG A 119 3.75 -17.78 10.15
CA ARG A 119 2.86 -18.47 11.10
C ARG A 119 2.90 -17.88 12.52
N SER A 120 4.09 -17.63 13.06
CA SER A 120 4.26 -17.11 14.42
C SER A 120 3.71 -15.69 14.54
N LYS A 121 3.94 -14.85 13.53
CA LYS A 121 3.39 -13.50 13.45
C LYS A 121 1.86 -13.51 13.38
N PHE A 122 1.28 -14.35 12.51
CA PHE A 122 -0.18 -14.48 12.38
C PHE A 122 -0.84 -14.82 13.71
N TYR A 123 -0.37 -15.87 14.39
CA TYR A 123 -0.94 -16.26 15.69
C TYR A 123 -0.61 -15.27 16.82
N GLY A 124 0.55 -14.59 16.77
CA GLY A 124 0.88 -13.52 17.70
C GLY A 124 -0.08 -12.34 17.58
N SER A 125 -0.27 -11.81 16.37
CA SER A 125 -1.21 -10.71 16.13
C SER A 125 -2.66 -11.10 16.44
N PHE A 126 -3.04 -12.35 16.19
CA PHE A 126 -4.36 -12.90 16.57
C PHE A 126 -4.61 -12.91 18.09
N LEU A 127 -3.56 -13.09 18.90
CA LEU A 127 -3.67 -13.09 20.36
C LEU A 127 -3.64 -11.67 20.97
N HIS A 128 -3.04 -10.69 20.29
CA HIS A 128 -2.88 -9.34 20.81
C HIS A 128 -4.07 -8.41 20.57
N GLY A 129 -5.05 -8.77 19.71
CA GLY A 129 -6.42 -8.23 19.71
C GLY A 129 -6.54 -6.70 19.64
N SER A 130 -5.94 -6.07 18.64
CA SER A 130 -6.25 -4.67 18.28
C SER A 130 -7.33 -4.65 17.21
N VAL A 131 -8.32 -3.77 17.32
CA VAL A 131 -9.44 -3.61 16.37
C VAL A 131 -8.95 -3.49 14.91
N GLU A 132 -7.79 -2.85 14.68
CA GLU A 132 -7.19 -2.69 13.36
C GLU A 132 -6.55 -3.99 12.85
N ALA A 133 -5.85 -4.71 13.74
CA ALA A 133 -5.30 -6.02 13.42
C ALA A 133 -6.43 -7.03 13.17
N ASP A 134 -7.57 -6.87 13.83
CA ASP A 134 -8.72 -7.75 13.67
C ASP A 134 -9.27 -7.72 12.24
N VAL A 135 -9.35 -6.56 11.58
CA VAL A 135 -9.84 -6.47 10.20
C VAL A 135 -8.89 -7.14 9.22
N GLU A 136 -7.60 -6.87 9.31
CA GLU A 136 -6.60 -7.45 8.41
C GLU A 136 -6.46 -8.96 8.58
N ILE A 137 -6.48 -9.43 9.84
CA ILE A 137 -6.42 -10.86 10.16
C ILE A 137 -7.71 -11.57 9.73
N SER A 138 -8.87 -10.95 9.92
CA SER A 138 -10.14 -11.48 9.46
C SER A 138 -10.19 -11.58 7.93
N LEU A 139 -9.69 -10.57 7.22
CA LEU A 139 -9.56 -10.61 5.77
C LEU A 139 -8.64 -11.75 5.32
N LEU A 140 -7.47 -11.90 5.95
CA LEU A 140 -6.58 -13.03 5.69
C LEU A 140 -7.26 -14.37 5.94
N ALA A 141 -7.98 -14.51 7.06
CA ALA A 141 -8.68 -15.72 7.42
C ALA A 141 -9.79 -16.07 6.40
N MET A 142 -10.55 -15.09 5.91
CA MET A 142 -11.53 -15.31 4.83
C MET A 142 -10.84 -15.77 3.54
N CYS A 143 -9.69 -15.19 3.18
CA CYS A 143 -8.92 -15.63 2.01
C CYS A 143 -8.37 -17.06 2.18
N MET A 144 -7.93 -17.41 3.39
CA MET A 144 -7.51 -18.78 3.73
C MET A 144 -8.68 -19.76 3.64
N GLN A 145 -9.88 -19.35 4.04
CA GLN A 145 -11.10 -20.15 3.94
C GLN A 145 -11.42 -20.48 2.48
N LEU A 146 -11.38 -19.49 1.58
CA LEU A 146 -11.62 -19.68 0.15
C LEU A 146 -10.74 -20.78 -0.46
N LEU A 147 -9.46 -20.84 -0.05
CA LEU A 147 -8.51 -21.82 -0.57
C LEU A 147 -8.59 -23.18 0.12
N GLY A 148 -9.17 -23.24 1.32
CA GLY A 148 -9.29 -24.45 2.12
C GLY A 148 -10.56 -25.27 1.85
N SER A 149 -11.65 -24.63 1.42
CA SER A 149 -12.95 -25.27 1.16
C SER A 149 -12.95 -26.06 -0.16
N ARG A 150 -13.56 -27.25 -0.16
CA ARG A 150 -13.55 -28.20 -1.31
C ARG A 150 -14.86 -28.98 -1.45
N SER A 151 -15.89 -28.70 -0.67
CA SER A 151 -17.17 -29.43 -0.71
C SER A 151 -18.18 -28.76 -1.64
N SER A 152 -19.06 -29.54 -2.26
CA SER A 152 -20.07 -29.07 -3.21
C SER A 152 -21.14 -28.16 -2.58
N ASN A 153 -21.52 -28.39 -1.32
CA ASN A 153 -22.43 -27.52 -0.57
C ASN A 153 -21.80 -26.16 -0.20
N GLU A 154 -20.46 -26.04 -0.31
CA GLU A 154 -19.73 -24.82 0.04
C GLU A 154 -19.70 -23.82 -1.12
N LEU A 155 -20.01 -24.19 -2.37
CA LEU A 155 -19.83 -23.30 -3.53
C LEU A 155 -20.63 -21.98 -3.42
N GLN A 156 -21.92 -22.03 -3.07
CA GLN A 156 -22.73 -20.80 -2.92
C GLN A 156 -22.27 -19.93 -1.73
N ALA A 157 -21.81 -20.57 -0.66
CA ALA A 157 -21.22 -19.86 0.48
C ALA A 157 -19.87 -19.23 0.09
N LEU A 158 -19.07 -19.88 -0.75
CA LEU A 158 -17.80 -19.39 -1.25
C LEU A 158 -17.98 -18.17 -2.16
N ASP A 159 -19.02 -18.14 -3.00
CA ASP A 159 -19.35 -16.95 -3.79
C ASP A 159 -19.64 -15.74 -2.89
N THR A 160 -20.37 -15.97 -1.80
CA THR A 160 -20.69 -14.92 -0.80
C THR A 160 -19.43 -14.42 -0.09
N VAL A 161 -18.55 -15.35 0.32
CA VAL A 161 -17.25 -15.00 0.95
C VAL A 161 -16.35 -14.25 -0.03
N TYR A 162 -16.27 -14.69 -1.28
CA TYR A 162 -15.50 -14.03 -2.34
C TYR A 162 -16.00 -12.61 -2.59
N ILE A 163 -17.31 -12.41 -2.74
CA ILE A 163 -17.91 -11.07 -2.89
C ILE A 163 -17.58 -10.18 -1.69
N SER A 164 -17.64 -10.75 -0.47
CA SER A 164 -17.33 -10.02 0.77
C SER A 164 -15.86 -9.59 0.83
N ILE A 165 -14.93 -10.45 0.40
CA ILE A 165 -13.50 -10.12 0.27
C ILE A 165 -13.28 -9.00 -0.76
N ARG A 166 -13.95 -9.07 -1.92
CA ARG A 166 -13.84 -8.01 -2.94
C ARG A 166 -14.34 -6.66 -2.42
N GLN A 167 -15.44 -6.65 -1.67
CA GLN A 167 -15.95 -5.45 -1.02
C GLN A 167 -14.99 -4.92 0.05
N ALA A 168 -14.35 -5.81 0.82
CA ALA A 168 -13.36 -5.43 1.82
C ALA A 168 -12.14 -4.75 1.19
N PHE A 169 -11.65 -5.21 0.04
CA PHE A 169 -10.55 -4.54 -0.67
C PHE A 169 -10.92 -3.12 -1.10
N VAL A 170 -12.13 -2.92 -1.63
CA VAL A 170 -12.61 -1.57 -1.99
C VAL A 170 -12.65 -0.65 -0.77
N GLN A 171 -13.06 -1.16 0.40
CA GLN A 171 -13.08 -0.38 1.64
C GLN A 171 -11.67 -0.05 2.13
N LEU A 172 -10.74 -0.99 2.06
CA LEU A 172 -9.33 -0.77 2.42
C LEU A 172 -8.67 0.28 1.52
N GLU A 173 -8.95 0.25 0.22
CA GLU A 173 -8.49 1.24 -0.75
C GLU A 173 -9.06 2.64 -0.44
N GLN A 174 -10.34 2.73 -0.10
CA GLN A 174 -10.98 3.99 0.33
C GLN A 174 -10.41 4.51 1.66
N ALA A 175 -10.01 3.62 2.56
CA ALA A 175 -9.35 3.98 3.81
C ALA A 175 -7.85 4.33 3.62
N GLY A 176 -7.24 4.00 2.48
CA GLY A 176 -5.82 4.21 2.24
C GLY A 176 -4.91 3.28 3.02
N VAL A 177 -5.39 2.09 3.36
CA VAL A 177 -4.58 1.11 4.06
C VAL A 177 -3.53 0.55 3.10
N LEU A 178 -2.25 0.75 3.44
CA LEU A 178 -1.11 0.23 2.69
C LEU A 178 -0.19 -0.56 3.62
N ASN A 179 -0.30 -1.88 3.59
CA ASN A 179 0.57 -2.80 4.35
C ASN A 179 0.71 -4.17 3.68
N ILE A 180 1.66 -4.96 4.18
CA ILE A 180 1.97 -6.31 3.68
C ILE A 180 0.82 -7.31 3.85
N THR A 181 -0.01 -7.16 4.90
CA THR A 181 -1.12 -8.07 5.19
C THR A 181 -2.16 -8.05 4.07
N VAL A 182 -2.51 -6.85 3.61
CA VAL A 182 -3.43 -6.66 2.48
C VAL A 182 -2.84 -7.20 1.18
N LEU A 183 -1.52 -7.03 0.94
CA LEU A 183 -0.86 -7.66 -0.21
C LEU A 183 -0.94 -9.19 -0.15
N GLN A 184 -0.70 -9.78 1.02
CA GLN A 184 -0.82 -11.22 1.22
C GLN A 184 -2.25 -11.71 0.95
N ALA A 185 -3.27 -10.98 1.43
CA ALA A 185 -4.67 -11.28 1.14
C ALA A 185 -4.99 -11.17 -0.36
N LEU A 186 -4.48 -10.13 -1.04
CA LEU A 186 -4.63 -9.96 -2.50
C LEU A 186 -4.01 -11.13 -3.26
N LEU A 187 -2.81 -11.59 -2.85
CA LEU A 187 -2.13 -12.74 -3.45
C LEU A 187 -2.93 -14.04 -3.28
N LEU A 188 -3.49 -14.30 -2.10
CA LEU A 188 -4.36 -15.46 -1.88
C LEU A 188 -5.66 -15.39 -2.71
N THR A 189 -6.22 -14.19 -2.85
CA THR A 189 -7.41 -13.96 -3.70
C THR A 189 -7.09 -14.21 -5.17
N ALA A 190 -5.97 -13.69 -5.68
CA ALA A 190 -5.51 -13.94 -7.04
C ALA A 190 -5.30 -15.44 -7.30
N LEU A 191 -4.73 -16.15 -6.33
CA LEU A 191 -4.54 -17.60 -6.41
C LEU A 191 -5.86 -18.36 -6.52
N TYR A 192 -6.86 -17.96 -5.73
CA TYR A 192 -8.21 -18.51 -5.82
C TYR A 192 -8.86 -18.25 -7.18
N GLU A 193 -8.77 -17.02 -7.70
CA GLU A 193 -9.33 -16.64 -9.00
C GLU A 193 -8.67 -17.41 -10.16
N ILE A 194 -7.35 -17.62 -10.11
CA ILE A 194 -6.63 -18.45 -11.09
C ILE A 194 -7.10 -19.90 -10.98
N GLY A 195 -7.15 -20.45 -9.76
CA GLY A 195 -7.52 -21.86 -9.52
C GLY A 195 -8.93 -22.19 -10.00
N ASN A 196 -9.86 -21.24 -9.94
CA ASN A 196 -11.24 -21.40 -10.39
C ASN A 196 -11.51 -20.85 -11.80
N GLY A 197 -10.50 -20.33 -12.50
CA GLY A 197 -10.67 -19.81 -13.87
C GLY A 197 -11.52 -18.54 -13.97
N ILE A 198 -11.51 -17.67 -12.95
CA ILE A 198 -12.31 -16.44 -12.89
C ILE A 198 -11.60 -15.30 -13.66
N TYR A 199 -11.71 -15.31 -14.98
CA TYR A 199 -11.18 -14.26 -15.85
C TYR A 199 -12.30 -13.31 -16.30
N PRO A 200 -12.05 -11.99 -16.41
CA PRO A 200 -10.77 -11.28 -16.36
C PRO A 200 -10.31 -10.87 -14.95
N ALA A 201 -11.08 -11.19 -13.90
CA ALA A 201 -10.78 -10.76 -12.52
C ALA A 201 -9.35 -11.17 -12.09
N ALA A 202 -8.98 -12.44 -12.28
CA ALA A 202 -7.63 -12.95 -11.98
C ALA A 202 -6.51 -12.11 -12.62
N TYR A 203 -6.73 -11.60 -13.84
CA TYR A 203 -5.73 -10.78 -14.53
C TYR A 203 -5.54 -9.41 -13.88
N LEU A 204 -6.64 -8.75 -13.56
CA LEU A 204 -6.60 -7.45 -12.91
C LEU A 204 -6.09 -7.54 -11.48
N THR A 205 -6.45 -8.59 -10.73
CA THR A 205 -6.00 -8.79 -9.35
C THR A 205 -4.47 -8.97 -9.28
N ILE A 206 -3.86 -9.74 -10.19
CA ILE A 206 -2.40 -9.89 -10.25
C ILE A 206 -1.72 -8.56 -10.58
N GLY A 207 -2.28 -7.80 -11.53
CA GLY A 207 -1.80 -6.46 -11.84
C GLY A 207 -1.87 -5.53 -10.62
N ASN A 208 -2.95 -5.65 -9.82
CA ASN A 208 -3.08 -4.94 -8.55
C ASN A 208 -1.99 -5.37 -7.56
N CYS A 209 -1.77 -6.68 -7.37
CA CYS A 209 -0.69 -7.19 -6.51
C CYS A 209 0.69 -6.61 -6.90
N ALA A 210 1.00 -6.54 -8.20
CA ALA A 210 2.25 -5.98 -8.68
C ALA A 210 2.40 -4.49 -8.35
N ARG A 211 1.36 -3.69 -8.60
CA ARG A 211 1.36 -2.26 -8.25
C ARG A 211 1.41 -2.01 -6.76
N TYR A 212 0.70 -2.82 -5.99
CA TYR A 212 0.67 -2.76 -4.54
C TYR A 212 2.03 -3.14 -3.92
N ALA A 213 2.71 -4.14 -4.49
CA ALA A 213 4.06 -4.52 -4.05
C ALA A 213 5.11 -3.43 -4.33
N VAL A 214 5.03 -2.77 -5.48
CA VAL A 214 5.88 -1.59 -5.79
C VAL A 214 5.53 -0.42 -4.88
N ALA A 215 4.25 -0.22 -4.56
CA ALA A 215 3.83 0.81 -3.60
C ALA A 215 4.46 0.58 -2.22
N LEU A 216 4.64 -0.67 -1.80
CA LEU A 216 5.33 -1.05 -0.56
C LEU A 216 6.87 -0.98 -0.64
N ASP A 217 7.45 -0.51 -1.74
CA ASP A 217 8.90 -0.49 -2.04
C ASP A 217 9.58 -1.87 -1.99
N LEU A 218 8.83 -2.95 -2.21
CA LEU A 218 9.39 -4.31 -2.14
C LEU A 218 10.47 -4.56 -3.22
N ASP A 219 10.38 -3.88 -4.36
CA ASP A 219 11.35 -3.94 -5.45
C ASP A 219 12.72 -3.38 -5.06
N ARG A 220 12.73 -2.34 -4.20
CA ARG A 220 13.96 -1.65 -3.77
C ARG A 220 14.59 -2.30 -2.55
N GLU A 221 13.78 -2.79 -1.62
CA GLU A 221 14.26 -3.45 -0.41
C GLU A 221 15.05 -4.72 -0.72
N ILE A 222 14.67 -5.46 -1.77
CA ILE A 222 15.39 -6.67 -2.21
C ILE A 222 16.81 -6.37 -2.70
N LEU A 223 16.98 -5.26 -3.42
CA LEU A 223 18.29 -4.87 -3.97
C LEU A 223 19.27 -4.42 -2.88
N ASN A 224 18.74 -3.92 -1.76
CA ASN A 224 19.52 -3.37 -0.65
C ASN A 224 19.63 -4.35 0.53
N TRP A 225 19.55 -5.67 0.25
CA TRP A 225 19.63 -6.69 1.29
C TRP A 225 20.91 -6.56 2.12
N ASN A 226 20.74 -6.14 3.37
CA ASN A 226 21.80 -6.09 4.37
C ASN A 226 21.53 -7.17 5.42
N GLN A 227 22.48 -8.09 5.63
CA GLN A 227 22.30 -9.25 6.52
C GLN A 227 22.28 -8.89 8.02
N ASP A 228 22.63 -7.64 8.37
CA ASP A 228 22.88 -7.21 9.76
C ASP A 228 21.66 -6.66 10.51
N ALA A 229 20.43 -6.85 10.01
CA ALA A 229 19.26 -6.23 10.62
C ALA A 229 18.52 -7.14 11.63
N SER A 230 18.18 -6.53 12.77
CA SER A 230 17.24 -7.00 13.81
C SER A 230 15.86 -7.46 13.26
N ASP A 231 15.54 -7.15 12.00
CA ASP A 231 14.24 -7.34 11.38
C ASP A 231 14.25 -8.37 10.22
N TRP A 232 15.16 -9.35 10.26
CA TRP A 232 15.24 -10.43 9.25
C TRP A 232 13.87 -11.05 8.94
N VAL A 233 13.04 -11.30 9.96
CA VAL A 233 11.75 -11.98 9.81
C VAL A 233 10.77 -11.18 8.97
N VAL A 234 10.77 -9.85 9.14
CA VAL A 234 9.89 -8.94 8.40
C VAL A 234 10.36 -8.84 6.95
N MET A 235 11.68 -8.74 6.73
CA MET A 235 12.25 -8.68 5.39
C MET A 235 12.03 -9.98 4.62
N GLU A 236 12.21 -11.13 5.26
CA GLU A 236 11.93 -12.43 4.66
C GLU A 236 10.47 -12.53 4.19
N GLU A 237 9.51 -12.12 5.02
CA GLU A 237 8.09 -12.15 4.68
C GLU A 237 7.78 -11.27 3.46
N LYS A 238 8.38 -10.08 3.40
CA LYS A 238 8.32 -9.17 2.26
C LYS A 238 8.92 -9.77 0.99
N HIS A 239 10.07 -10.43 1.09
CA HIS A 239 10.71 -11.11 -0.03
C HIS A 239 9.83 -12.23 -0.59
N ARG A 240 9.26 -13.08 0.28
CA ARG A 240 8.36 -14.16 -0.15
C ARG A 240 7.12 -13.62 -0.86
N ALA A 241 6.53 -12.54 -0.35
CA ALA A 241 5.41 -11.88 -1.01
C ALA A 241 5.80 -11.32 -2.39
N TRP A 242 6.96 -10.70 -2.54
CA TRP A 242 7.46 -10.23 -3.84
C TRP A 242 7.68 -11.38 -4.83
N TRP A 243 8.34 -12.45 -4.41
CA TRP A 243 8.54 -13.62 -5.27
C TRP A 243 7.21 -14.24 -5.69
N ALA A 244 6.22 -14.28 -4.80
CA ALA A 244 4.87 -14.72 -5.12
C ALA A 244 4.21 -13.85 -6.20
N VAL A 245 4.35 -12.53 -6.14
CA VAL A 245 3.88 -11.62 -7.21
C VAL A 245 4.51 -12.00 -8.54
N LEU A 246 5.85 -12.15 -8.60
CA LEU A 246 6.55 -12.49 -9.84
C LEU A 246 6.14 -13.86 -10.41
N ILE A 247 5.93 -14.85 -9.53
CA ILE A 247 5.48 -16.19 -9.94
C ILE A 247 4.09 -16.11 -10.57
N LEU A 248 3.15 -15.42 -9.92
CA LEU A 248 1.77 -15.30 -10.42
C LEU A 248 1.69 -14.48 -11.72
N ASP A 249 2.50 -13.43 -11.85
CA ASP A 249 2.58 -12.62 -13.06
C ASP A 249 3.13 -13.42 -14.25
N ARG A 250 4.18 -14.22 -14.02
CA ARG A 250 4.79 -15.06 -15.07
C ARG A 250 3.99 -16.31 -15.42
N TYR A 251 3.15 -16.81 -14.51
CA TYR A 251 2.33 -18.01 -14.77
C TYR A 251 1.39 -17.82 -15.99
N LYS A 252 1.05 -16.58 -16.36
CA LYS A 252 0.24 -16.29 -17.56
C LYS A 252 0.96 -16.41 -18.89
N VAL A 253 2.28 -16.54 -18.89
CA VAL A 253 3.07 -16.70 -20.13
C VAL A 253 3.11 -18.16 -20.60
N PHE A 254 2.76 -19.14 -19.76
CA PHE A 254 3.02 -20.56 -20.06
C PHE A 254 1.89 -21.42 -20.66
N PRO A 255 0.57 -21.15 -20.52
CA PRO A 255 -0.45 -22.02 -21.14
C PRO A 255 -1.12 -21.48 -22.41
N ILE A 256 -0.90 -20.23 -22.82
CA ILE A 256 -1.61 -19.67 -24.00
C ILE A 256 -0.87 -19.97 -25.32
N LEU A 257 0.40 -20.40 -25.27
CA LEU A 257 1.19 -20.72 -26.47
C LEU A 257 1.29 -22.21 -26.79
N SER A 258 0.76 -23.12 -25.96
CA SER A 258 0.76 -24.56 -26.26
C SER A 258 -0.45 -25.02 -27.07
N ASP A 259 -1.54 -24.24 -27.12
CA ASP A 259 -2.79 -24.67 -27.77
C ASP A 259 -3.05 -24.01 -29.13
N THR A 260 -2.12 -23.21 -29.67
CA THR A 260 -2.25 -22.61 -31.02
C THR A 260 -1.34 -23.22 -32.09
N TYR A 261 -0.70 -24.37 -31.82
CA TYR A 261 0.04 -25.13 -32.85
C TYR A 261 -0.35 -26.60 -32.90
N VAL A 262 -1.65 -26.90 -32.92
CA VAL A 262 -2.13 -28.13 -33.55
C VAL A 262 -3.45 -27.83 -34.25
N VAL A 263 -3.59 -28.37 -35.46
CA VAL A 263 -4.74 -28.37 -36.37
C VAL A 263 -4.81 -27.19 -37.36
N GLY A 264 -4.37 -27.48 -38.58
CA GLY A 264 -4.59 -26.68 -39.79
C GLY A 264 -3.52 -26.93 -40.83
#